data_AF-A0A927XU80-F1
#
_entry.id   AF-A0A927XU80-F1
#
_cell.length_a   1.000
_cell.length_b   1.000
_cell.length_c   1.000
_cell.angle_alpha   90.00
_cell.angle_beta   90.00
_cell.angle_gamma   90.00
#
_symmetry.space_group_name_H-M   'P 1'
#
loop_
_entity.id
_entity.type
_entity.pdbx_description
1 polymer ?
#
loop_
_entity_poly.entity_id
_entity_poly.type
_entity_poly.pdbx_seq_one_letter_code
_entity_poly.pdbx_strand_id
1 'polypeptide(L)' 'MPTINQLVRKGREKAINKSTAPILQSCPQKRGVCLSVKTTTPKKPNSALRKIA' A
#
# COMPACT_ATOMS: atom_id res chain seq x y z
N MET A 1 19.45 -15.43 -19.59
CA MET A 1 18.47 -16.51 -19.85
C MET A 1 18.97 -17.76 -19.13
N PRO A 2 18.28 -18.25 -18.09
CA PRO A 2 18.79 -19.35 -17.26
C PRO A 2 18.60 -20.72 -17.91
N THR A 3 19.53 -21.65 -17.65
CA THR A 3 19.45 -23.04 -18.13
C THR A 3 18.53 -23.88 -17.26
N ILE A 4 18.05 -25.02 -17.77
CA ILE A 4 17.17 -25.93 -17.04
C ILE A 4 17.82 -26.38 -15.72
N ASN A 5 19.11 -26.74 -15.75
CA ASN A 5 19.85 -27.14 -14.53
C ASN A 5 19.97 -26.02 -13.50
N GLN A 6 19.98 -24.74 -13.91
CA GLN A 6 19.96 -23.61 -12.98
C GLN A 6 18.60 -23.48 -12.29
N LEU A 7 17.50 -23.67 -13.04
CA LEU A 7 16.14 -23.63 -12.50
C LEU A 7 15.84 -24.83 -11.59
N VAL A 8 16.39 -26.01 -11.90
CA VAL A 8 16.27 -27.22 -11.07
C VAL A 8 17.01 -27.04 -9.73
N ARG A 9 18.20 -26.42 -9.73
CA ARG A 9 18.98 -26.15 -8.51
C ARG A 9 18.44 -24.95 -7.71
N LYS A 10 17.98 -23.91 -8.40
CA LYS A 10 17.43 -22.67 -7.83
C LYS A 10 16.22 -22.25 -8.65
N GLY A 11 15.03 -22.60 -8.15
CA GLY A 11 13.76 -22.23 -8.76
C GLY A 11 13.58 -20.71 -8.86
N ARG A 12 12.65 -20.27 -9.70
CA ARG A 12 12.26 -18.85 -9.74
C ARG A 12 11.38 -18.52 -8.54
N GLU A 13 11.68 -17.42 -7.88
CA GLU A 13 10.81 -16.86 -6.85
C GLU A 13 9.77 -15.92 -7.46
N LYS A 14 8.55 -15.96 -6.92
CA LYS A 14 7.50 -15.01 -7.29
C LYS A 14 7.75 -13.69 -6.55
N ALA A 15 7.60 -12.57 -7.25
CA ALA A 15 7.61 -11.26 -6.61
C ALA A 15 6.39 -11.12 -5.66
N ILE A 16 6.65 -10.76 -4.41
CA ILE A 16 5.60 -10.52 -3.41
C ILE A 16 5.21 -9.04 -3.46
N ASN A 17 3.92 -8.78 -3.69
CA ASN A 17 3.36 -7.43 -3.66
C ASN A 17 2.78 -7.12 -2.27
N LYS A 18 3.02 -5.90 -1.77
CA LYS A 18 2.43 -5.41 -0.52
C LYS A 18 1.09 -4.73 -0.80
N SER A 19 0.14 -4.90 0.10
CA SER A 19 -1.14 -4.18 0.04
C SER A 19 -0.93 -2.69 0.24
N THR A 20 -1.65 -1.87 -0.54
CA THR A 20 -1.71 -0.42 -0.37
C THR A 20 -2.48 0.00 0.90
N ALA A 21 -3.29 -0.91 1.47
CA ALA A 21 -4.10 -0.68 2.65
C ALA A 21 -3.92 -1.82 3.69
N PRO A 22 -2.78 -1.88 4.42
CA PRO A 22 -2.47 -2.97 5.34
C PRO A 22 -3.42 -3.04 6.56
N ILE A 23 -3.92 -1.90 7.03
CA ILE A 23 -4.77 -1.81 8.23
C ILE A 23 -6.11 -2.54 8.04
N LEU A 24 -6.61 -2.60 6.79
CA LEU A 24 -7.88 -3.23 6.47
C LEU A 24 -7.85 -4.76 6.63
N GLN A 25 -6.68 -5.42 6.60
CA GLN A 25 -6.54 -6.88 6.77
C GLN A 25 -7.58 -7.69 5.96
N SER A 26 -7.75 -7.37 4.68
CA SER A 26 -8.73 -8.01 3.77
C SER A 26 -10.21 -7.82 4.13
N CYS A 27 -10.54 -6.95 5.08
CA CYS A 27 -11.91 -6.45 5.27
C CYS A 27 -12.19 -5.29 4.31
N PRO A 28 -13.42 -5.16 3.77
CA PRO A 28 -13.77 -4.02 2.92
C PRO A 28 -13.73 -2.68 3.67
N GLN A 29 -14.11 -2.66 4.95
CA GLN A 29 -14.14 -1.46 5.81
C GLN A 29 -13.89 -1.85 7.27
N LYS A 30 -13.38 -0.92 8.09
CA LYS A 30 -13.21 -1.09 9.54
C LYS A 30 -13.64 0.18 10.28
N ARG A 31 -14.32 0.03 11.42
CA ARG A 31 -14.69 1.15 12.30
C ARG A 31 -13.46 1.66 13.08
N GLY A 32 -13.38 2.95 13.31
CA GLY A 32 -12.33 3.60 14.10
C GLY A 32 -12.86 4.88 14.76
N VAL A 33 -12.09 5.42 15.70
CA VAL A 33 -12.41 6.68 16.41
C VAL A 33 -11.39 7.73 15.99
N CYS A 34 -11.85 8.94 15.67
CA CYS A 34 -10.97 10.05 15.29
C CYS A 34 -10.23 10.56 16.52
N LEU A 35 -8.90 10.57 16.47
CA LEU A 35 -8.06 11.10 17.56
C LEU A 35 -7.82 12.61 17.42
N SER A 36 -7.78 13.13 16.19
CA SER A 36 -7.57 14.56 15.91
C SER A 36 -8.20 14.96 14.60
N VAL A 37 -8.82 16.13 14.53
CA VAL A 37 -9.38 16.68 13.28
C VAL A 37 -8.58 17.92 12.89
N LYS A 38 -8.05 17.96 11.66
CA LYS A 38 -7.20 19.05 11.18
C LYS A 38 -7.35 19.30 9.68
N THR A 39 -6.76 20.38 9.19
CA THR A 39 -6.73 20.74 7.76
C THR A 39 -5.31 20.68 7.20
N THR A 40 -5.13 20.09 6.01
CA THR A 40 -3.84 20.03 5.31
C THR A 40 -3.95 20.51 3.86
N THR A 41 -2.90 21.14 3.34
CA THR A 41 -2.83 21.58 1.93
C THR A 41 -2.31 20.45 1.03
N PRO A 42 -2.88 20.22 -0.16
CA PRO A 42 -2.41 19.16 -1.07
C PRO A 42 -1.03 19.49 -1.68
N LYS A 43 -0.38 18.48 -2.26
CA LYS A 43 0.84 18.67 -3.05
C LYS A 43 0.52 19.46 -4.34
N LYS A 44 1.43 20.38 -4.71
CA LYS A 44 1.41 21.10 -6.01
C LYS A 44 1.21 20.10 -7.17
N PRO A 45 0.44 20.41 -8.23
CA PRO A 45 -0.13 21.70 -8.65
C PRO A 45 -1.43 22.11 -7.97
N ASN A 46 -2.00 21.24 -7.13
CA ASN A 46 -3.31 21.48 -6.55
C ASN A 46 -3.22 22.49 -5.40
N SER A 47 -4.30 23.26 -5.18
CA SER A 47 -4.44 24.19 -4.06
C SER A 47 -5.83 24.04 -3.44
N ALA A 48 -5.89 23.76 -2.14
CA ALA A 48 -7.11 23.68 -1.32
C ALA A 48 -6.76 23.47 0.17
N LEU A 49 -7.74 23.61 1.07
CA LEU A 49 -7.67 23.07 2.44
C LEU A 49 -8.44 21.75 2.51
N ARG A 50 -7.76 20.63 2.77
CA ARG A 50 -8.40 19.31 2.93
C ARG A 50 -8.63 19.02 4.41
N LYS A 51 -9.89 18.82 4.80
CA LYS A 51 -10.27 18.34 6.14
C LYS A 51 -9.90 16.86 6.26
N ILE A 52 -9.14 16.52 7.30
CA ILE A 52 -8.70 15.14 7.58
C ILE A 52 -8.94 14.81 9.07
N ALA A 53 -9.08 13.52 9.35
CA ALA A 53 -9.31 12.96 10.68
C ALA A 53 -8.41 11.73 10.90
#